data_AF-A0A948ZKG7-F1
#
_entry.id   AF-A0A948ZKG7-F1
#
_cell.length_a   1.000
_cell.length_b   1.000
_cell.length_c   1.000
_cell.angle_alpha   90.00
_cell.angle_beta   90.00
_cell.angle_gamma   90.00
#
_symmetry.space_group_name_H-M   'P 1'
#
loop_
_entity.id
_entity.type
_entity.pdbx_description
1 polymer ?
#
loop_
_entity_poly.entity_id
_entity_poly.type
_entity_poly.pdbx_seq_one_letter_code
_entity_poly.pdbx_strand_id
1 'polypeptide(L)'
;MVRSIVFILLAGGLVSLCAATASAGEAVLGQEYGSGVHAFFTGDNIAAHERLTAAIKGGSKDPRAFYFRGLVYLKLGRGPEAAMDFRHGAELESKDLNRFYNVGKALERVQGEARIELERYRVEARMAALEEVERIRKARYEAIRREEARVLREQALAAPEEPIKPAPATPAEADNPFAVPEEENPFAVPEKKPAAQPDKKPAEEPSGEDNPFADEAEKKPADGEGKKDDKPAEKKPADGEGKKDDKPAEEKPAEKKPADEKKDQPDDPFAFAP
;
A
#
# COMPACT_ATOMS: atom_id res chain seq x y z
N MET A 1 26.74 -51.35 -16.37
CA MET A 1 26.89 -50.65 -15.07
C MET A 1 27.79 -49.42 -15.15
N VAL A 2 29.03 -49.51 -15.66
CA VAL A 2 29.97 -48.37 -15.69
C VAL A 2 29.45 -47.14 -16.47
N ARG A 3 28.79 -47.35 -17.62
CA ARG A 3 28.20 -46.26 -18.42
C ARG A 3 27.07 -45.51 -17.69
N SER A 4 26.28 -46.19 -16.88
CA SER A 4 25.20 -45.56 -16.10
C SER A 4 25.72 -44.74 -14.92
N ILE A 5 26.83 -45.17 -14.30
CA ILE A 5 27.49 -44.45 -13.20
C ILE A 5 28.13 -43.16 -13.71
N VAL A 6 28.75 -43.18 -14.90
CA VAL A 6 29.33 -41.99 -15.53
C VAL A 6 28.27 -40.94 -15.88
N PHE A 7 27.08 -41.37 -16.36
CA PHE A 7 25.97 -40.45 -16.63
C PHE A 7 25.39 -39.82 -15.36
N ILE A 8 25.30 -40.57 -14.26
CA ILE A 8 24.82 -40.04 -12.97
C ILE A 8 25.83 -39.04 -12.38
N LEU A 9 27.14 -39.29 -12.50
CA LEU A 9 28.18 -38.37 -12.05
C LEU A 9 28.26 -37.09 -12.90
N LEU A 10 28.06 -37.19 -14.22
CA LEU A 10 27.99 -36.02 -15.11
C LEU A 10 26.73 -35.17 -14.87
N ALA A 11 25.57 -35.80 -14.67
CA ALA A 11 24.33 -35.10 -14.34
C ALA A 11 24.40 -34.44 -12.95
N GLY A 12 24.98 -35.11 -11.96
CA GLY A 12 25.21 -34.55 -10.63
C GLY A 12 26.19 -33.37 -10.63
N GLY A 13 27.25 -33.44 -11.45
CA GLY A 13 28.20 -32.35 -11.62
C GLY A 13 27.59 -31.10 -12.29
N LEU A 14 26.73 -31.30 -13.29
CA LEU A 14 26.05 -30.19 -13.97
C LEU A 14 25.01 -29.50 -13.07
N VAL A 15 24.26 -30.27 -12.27
CA VAL A 15 23.31 -29.72 -11.29
C VAL A 15 24.03 -29.00 -10.15
N SER A 16 25.16 -29.54 -9.66
CA SER A 16 25.97 -28.88 -8.63
C SER A 16 26.62 -27.59 -9.13
N LEU A 17 27.00 -27.50 -10.40
CA LEU A 17 27.57 -26.30 -11.00
C LEU A 17 26.51 -25.21 -11.24
N CYS A 18 25.29 -25.59 -11.65
CA CYS A 18 24.16 -24.65 -11.78
C CYS A 18 23.75 -24.05 -10.42
N ALA A 19 23.73 -24.85 -9.34
CA ALA A 19 23.37 -24.37 -8.01
C ALA A 19 24.36 -23.29 -7.49
N ALA A 20 25.66 -23.46 -7.74
CA ALA A 20 26.68 -22.49 -7.34
C ALA A 20 26.57 -21.15 -8.11
N THR A 21 26.19 -21.20 -9.40
CA THR A 21 25.98 -19.96 -10.18
C THR A 21 24.75 -19.17 -9.74
N ALA A 22 23.71 -19.85 -9.25
CA ALA A 22 22.49 -19.19 -8.76
C ALA A 22 22.73 -18.42 -7.45
N SER A 23 23.49 -19.00 -6.49
CA SER A 23 23.84 -18.31 -5.25
C SER A 23 24.83 -17.17 -5.46
N ALA A 24 25.77 -17.32 -6.41
CA ALA A 24 26.71 -16.26 -6.76
C ALA A 24 26.00 -15.05 -7.39
N GLY A 25 24.98 -15.30 -8.23
CA GLY A 25 24.14 -14.25 -8.80
C GLY A 25 23.42 -13.44 -7.72
N GLU A 26 22.76 -14.09 -6.77
CA GLU A 26 22.05 -13.37 -5.69
C GLU A 26 22.98 -12.52 -4.82
N ALA A 27 24.17 -13.02 -4.51
CA ALA A 27 25.17 -12.28 -3.73
C ALA A 27 25.60 -10.99 -4.44
N VAL A 28 25.82 -11.04 -5.76
CA VAL A 28 26.17 -9.86 -6.57
C VAL A 28 25.02 -8.84 -6.57
N LEU A 29 23.77 -9.29 -6.71
CA LEU A 29 22.60 -8.39 -6.67
C LEU A 29 22.44 -7.72 -5.30
N GLY A 30 22.74 -8.45 -4.21
CA GLY A 30 22.76 -7.91 -2.85
C GLY A 30 23.83 -6.84 -2.65
N GLN A 31 25.02 -7.00 -3.27
CA GLN A 31 26.07 -5.99 -3.24
C GLN A 31 25.67 -4.71 -3.98
N GLU A 32 25.09 -4.83 -5.18
CA GLU A 32 24.61 -3.67 -5.94
C GLU A 32 23.51 -2.91 -5.19
N TYR A 33 22.59 -3.64 -4.53
CA TYR A 33 21.62 -3.02 -3.63
C TYR A 33 22.30 -2.27 -2.46
N GLY A 34 23.22 -2.91 -1.74
CA GLY A 34 23.90 -2.29 -0.60
C GLY A 34 24.70 -1.05 -0.99
N SER A 35 25.43 -1.13 -2.10
CA SER A 35 26.18 0.00 -2.68
C SER A 35 25.26 1.15 -3.07
N GLY A 36 24.13 0.85 -3.71
CA GLY A 36 23.14 1.86 -4.11
C GLY A 36 22.48 2.57 -2.92
N VAL A 37 22.17 1.84 -1.85
CA VAL A 37 21.64 2.42 -0.62
C VAL A 37 22.67 3.30 0.08
N HIS A 38 23.93 2.86 0.11
CA HIS A 38 25.02 3.69 0.64
C HIS A 38 25.14 5.01 -0.13
N ALA A 39 25.18 4.94 -1.47
CA ALA A 39 25.23 6.12 -2.34
C ALA A 39 24.03 7.07 -2.13
N PHE A 40 22.83 6.53 -1.93
CA PHE A 40 21.63 7.32 -1.64
C PHE A 40 21.77 8.13 -0.34
N PHE A 41 22.34 7.54 0.70
CA PHE A 41 22.53 8.21 1.99
C PHE A 41 23.71 9.19 1.99
N THR A 42 24.70 8.98 1.12
CA THR A 42 25.78 9.96 0.90
C THR A 42 25.38 11.11 -0.03
N GLY A 43 24.19 11.04 -0.64
CA GLY A 43 23.66 12.08 -1.53
C GLY A 43 24.09 11.93 -3.00
N ASP A 44 24.84 10.88 -3.34
CA ASP A 44 25.19 10.57 -4.73
C ASP A 44 24.01 9.85 -5.41
N ASN A 45 23.06 10.66 -5.88
CA ASN A 45 21.84 10.17 -6.50
C ASN A 45 22.09 9.46 -7.85
N ILE A 46 23.17 9.80 -8.55
CA ILE A 46 23.50 9.18 -9.84
C ILE A 46 24.04 7.77 -9.60
N ALA A 47 25.05 7.62 -8.75
CA ALA A 47 25.57 6.30 -8.40
C ALA A 47 24.49 5.43 -7.76
N ALA A 48 23.65 6.00 -6.88
CA ALA A 48 22.52 5.29 -6.29
C ALA A 48 21.57 4.73 -7.36
N HIS A 49 21.19 5.57 -8.33
CA HIS A 49 20.32 5.16 -9.43
C HIS A 49 20.91 4.01 -10.26
N GLU A 50 22.19 4.12 -10.63
CA GLU A 50 22.88 3.13 -11.44
C GLU A 50 22.97 1.78 -10.75
N ARG A 51 23.41 1.77 -9.49
CA ARG A 51 23.58 0.55 -8.67
C ARG A 51 22.26 -0.15 -8.41
N LEU A 52 21.22 0.60 -8.02
CA LEU A 52 19.89 0.05 -7.81
C LEU A 52 19.27 -0.45 -9.12
N THR A 53 19.53 0.24 -10.24
CA THR A 53 19.09 -0.21 -11.56
C THR A 53 19.82 -1.48 -11.99
N ALA A 54 21.11 -1.62 -11.72
CA ALA A 54 21.86 -2.84 -11.99
C ALA A 54 21.30 -4.02 -11.20
N ALA A 55 21.01 -3.84 -9.91
CA ALA A 55 20.36 -4.86 -9.08
C ALA A 55 18.99 -5.28 -9.66
N ILE A 56 18.16 -4.31 -10.05
CA ILE A 56 16.82 -4.56 -10.61
C ILE A 56 16.92 -5.26 -11.97
N LYS A 57 17.75 -4.77 -12.90
CA LYS A 57 17.95 -5.39 -14.22
C LYS A 57 18.56 -6.79 -14.13
N GLY A 58 19.37 -7.04 -13.10
CA GLY A 58 19.89 -8.37 -12.79
C GLY A 58 18.85 -9.34 -12.22
N GLY A 59 17.59 -8.93 -12.06
CA GLY A 59 16.50 -9.80 -11.62
C GLY A 59 16.28 -9.81 -10.11
N SER A 60 16.77 -8.81 -9.39
CA SER A 60 16.51 -8.70 -7.95
C SER A 60 15.01 -8.65 -7.67
N LYS A 61 14.54 -9.53 -6.80
CA LYS A 61 13.18 -9.54 -6.25
C LYS A 61 13.13 -8.86 -4.87
N ASP A 62 14.06 -7.95 -4.60
CA ASP A 62 14.09 -7.20 -3.34
C ASP A 62 13.27 -5.92 -3.47
N PRO A 63 12.12 -5.79 -2.76
CA PRO A 63 11.29 -4.60 -2.83
C PRO A 63 12.05 -3.34 -2.39
N ARG A 64 13.06 -3.49 -1.51
CA ARG A 64 13.89 -2.37 -1.04
C ARG A 64 14.67 -1.72 -2.18
N ALA A 65 15.11 -2.48 -3.19
CA ALA A 65 15.84 -1.91 -4.32
C ALA A 65 14.95 -0.93 -5.12
N PHE A 66 13.68 -1.30 -5.32
CA PHE A 66 12.69 -0.43 -5.97
C PHE A 66 12.38 0.79 -5.11
N TYR A 67 12.15 0.62 -3.81
CA TYR A 67 11.92 1.74 -2.91
C TYR A 67 13.05 2.75 -2.90
N PHE A 68 14.30 2.30 -2.76
CA PHE A 68 15.42 3.23 -2.78
C PHE A 68 15.59 3.89 -4.15
N ARG A 69 15.32 3.21 -5.27
CA ARG A 69 15.39 3.84 -6.59
C ARG A 69 14.28 4.86 -6.79
N GLY A 70 13.07 4.57 -6.30
CA GLY A 70 11.96 5.53 -6.25
C GLY A 70 12.29 6.76 -5.41
N LEU A 71 12.93 6.59 -4.25
CA LEU A 71 13.41 7.70 -3.43
C LEU A 71 14.49 8.53 -4.13
N VAL A 72 15.39 7.88 -4.89
CA VAL A 72 16.34 8.57 -5.77
C VAL A 72 15.61 9.36 -6.84
N TYR A 73 14.59 8.79 -7.48
CA TYR A 73 13.79 9.51 -8.48
C TYR A 73 13.10 10.73 -7.89
N LEU A 74 12.54 10.66 -6.68
CA LEU A 74 12.01 11.84 -5.98
C LEU A 74 13.07 12.92 -5.78
N LYS A 75 14.28 12.55 -5.33
CA LYS A 75 15.41 13.49 -5.18
C LYS A 75 15.84 14.12 -6.52
N LEU A 76 15.59 13.45 -7.63
CA LEU A 76 15.87 13.92 -8.99
C LEU A 76 14.67 14.67 -9.63
N GLY A 77 13.56 14.87 -8.91
CA GLY A 77 12.35 15.52 -9.43
C GLY A 77 11.50 14.65 -10.36
N ARG A 78 11.75 13.34 -10.40
CA ARG A 78 11.11 12.36 -11.29
C ARG A 78 9.99 11.60 -10.58
N GLY A 79 8.96 12.35 -10.18
CA GLY A 79 7.80 11.81 -9.44
C GLY A 79 7.07 10.64 -10.12
N PRO A 80 6.77 10.69 -11.43
CA PRO A 80 6.08 9.59 -12.11
C PRO A 80 6.84 8.26 -12.04
N GLU A 81 8.16 8.28 -12.24
CA GLU A 81 9.01 7.10 -12.15
C GLU A 81 9.15 6.60 -10.72
N ALA A 82 9.18 7.50 -9.73
CA ALA A 82 9.14 7.12 -8.32
C ALA A 82 7.86 6.35 -7.99
N ALA A 83 6.70 6.84 -8.43
CA ALA A 83 5.41 6.18 -8.22
C ALA A 83 5.33 4.80 -8.89
N MET A 84 5.99 4.60 -10.04
CA MET A 84 6.10 3.29 -10.66
C MET A 84 6.93 2.33 -9.81
N ASP A 85 8.09 2.78 -9.34
CA ASP A 85 8.98 1.96 -8.50
C ASP A 85 8.35 1.64 -7.14
N PHE A 86 7.67 2.60 -6.51
CA PHE A 86 6.98 2.36 -5.25
C PHE A 86 5.86 1.34 -5.39
N ARG A 87 5.05 1.43 -6.46
CA ARG A 87 4.02 0.41 -6.74
C ARG A 87 4.63 -0.97 -6.93
N HIS A 88 5.67 -1.07 -7.74
CA HIS A 88 6.29 -2.36 -8.01
C HIS A 88 6.96 -2.97 -6.76
N GLY A 89 7.68 -2.15 -5.97
CA GLY A 89 8.23 -2.58 -4.69
C GLY A 89 7.16 -3.05 -3.72
N ALA A 90 6.03 -2.34 -3.65
CA ALA A 90 4.91 -2.67 -2.78
C ALA A 90 4.22 -3.98 -3.19
N GLU A 91 4.06 -4.22 -4.48
CA GLU A 91 3.56 -5.50 -5.00
C GLU A 91 4.50 -6.66 -4.66
N LEU A 92 5.82 -6.48 -4.79
CA LEU A 92 6.78 -7.53 -4.44
C LEU A 92 6.77 -7.82 -2.94
N GLU A 93 6.65 -6.78 -2.11
CA GLU A 93 6.54 -6.91 -0.65
C GLU A 93 5.25 -7.65 -0.24
N SER A 94 4.12 -7.39 -0.90
CA SER A 94 2.82 -7.97 -0.53
C SER A 94 2.57 -9.36 -1.12
N LYS A 95 3.18 -9.71 -2.27
CA LYS A 95 2.98 -11.00 -2.95
C LYS A 95 3.81 -12.15 -2.36
N ASP A 96 5.05 -11.90 -1.93
CA ASP A 96 5.98 -12.97 -1.53
C ASP A 96 6.05 -13.14 0.00
N LEU A 97 5.04 -13.81 0.58
CA LEU A 97 4.99 -14.09 2.02
C LEU A 97 6.14 -14.97 2.52
N ASN A 98 6.80 -15.71 1.63
CA ASN A 98 7.90 -16.60 2.00
C ASN A 98 9.25 -15.88 2.05
N ARG A 99 9.37 -14.70 1.44
CA ARG A 99 10.61 -13.92 1.40
C ARG A 99 10.49 -12.65 2.22
N PHE A 100 10.95 -12.74 3.47
CA PHE A 100 10.89 -11.63 4.40
C PHE A 100 12.07 -10.67 4.23
N TYR A 101 11.79 -9.45 3.78
CA TYR A 101 12.74 -8.35 3.83
C TYR A 101 12.40 -7.42 4.98
N ASN A 102 13.41 -7.00 5.75
CA ASN A 102 13.21 -6.01 6.80
C ASN A 102 13.14 -4.59 6.20
N VAL A 103 12.09 -4.32 5.42
CA VAL A 103 11.83 -3.04 4.76
C VAL A 103 11.70 -1.91 5.79
N GLY A 104 11.01 -2.18 6.91
CA GLY A 104 10.85 -1.21 7.99
C GLY A 104 12.19 -0.70 8.52
N LYS A 105 13.12 -1.61 8.82
CA LYS A 105 14.50 -1.27 9.22
C LYS A 105 15.26 -0.55 8.12
N ALA A 106 15.18 -1.04 6.88
CA ALA A 106 15.90 -0.40 5.77
C ALA A 106 15.48 1.06 5.56
N LEU A 107 14.19 1.36 5.75
CA LEU A 107 13.65 2.70 5.59
C LEU A 107 13.73 3.56 6.86
N GLU A 108 14.27 3.07 7.98
CA GLU A 108 14.24 3.79 9.27
C GLU A 108 14.81 5.22 9.20
N ARG A 109 15.81 5.42 8.34
CA ARG A 109 16.46 6.72 8.09
C ARG A 109 15.73 7.61 7.07
N VAL A 110 14.69 7.09 6.42
CA VAL A 110 13.88 7.81 5.44
C VAL A 110 12.65 8.35 6.14
N GLN A 111 12.57 9.68 6.23
CA GLN A 111 11.54 10.42 6.97
C GLN A 111 10.95 11.53 6.10
N GLY A 112 9.87 12.15 6.56
CA GLY A 112 9.20 13.26 5.87
C GLY A 112 8.23 12.82 4.77
N GLU A 113 7.91 13.73 3.85
CA GLU A 113 6.88 13.53 2.83
C GLU A 113 7.16 12.33 1.92
N ALA A 114 8.42 12.16 1.50
CA ALA A 114 8.83 11.01 0.69
C ALA A 114 8.55 9.67 1.39
N ARG A 115 8.64 9.62 2.73
CA ARG A 115 8.30 8.43 3.50
C ARG A 115 6.79 8.19 3.52
N ILE A 116 6.00 9.23 3.74
CA ILE A 116 4.53 9.15 3.78
C ILE A 116 4.00 8.67 2.42
N GLU A 117 4.52 9.24 1.32
CA GLU A 117 4.15 8.84 -0.03
C GLU A 117 4.46 7.37 -0.29
N LEU A 118 5.67 6.92 0.04
CA LEU A 118 6.06 5.52 -0.10
C LEU A 118 5.16 4.59 0.74
N GLU A 119 4.87 4.94 1.99
CA GLU A 119 4.00 4.12 2.85
C GLU A 119 2.57 4.01 2.31
N ARG A 120 2.05 5.05 1.65
CA ARG A 120 0.73 4.99 0.97
C ARG A 120 0.69 3.82 -0.02
N TYR A 121 1.71 3.68 -0.86
CA TYR A 121 1.80 2.57 -1.82
C TYR A 121 1.94 1.20 -1.12
N ARG A 122 2.68 1.15 -0.01
CA ARG A 122 2.81 -0.08 0.79
C ARG A 122 1.49 -0.52 1.41
N VAL A 123 0.71 0.42 1.94
CA VAL A 123 -0.64 0.14 2.47
C VAL A 123 -1.56 -0.30 1.35
N GLU A 124 -1.58 0.40 0.23
CA GLU A 124 -2.40 0.05 -0.94
C GLU A 124 -2.14 -1.38 -1.42
N ALA A 125 -0.88 -1.77 -1.59
CA ALA A 125 -0.53 -3.12 -2.02
C ALA A 125 -0.87 -4.22 -1.00
N ARG A 126 -0.83 -3.90 0.31
CA ARG A 126 -1.28 -4.83 1.37
C ARG A 126 -2.79 -5.00 1.34
N MET A 127 -3.54 -3.92 1.19
CA MET A 127 -5.00 -3.97 1.09
C MET A 127 -5.43 -4.78 -0.14
N ALA A 128 -4.81 -4.53 -1.30
CA ALA A 128 -5.07 -5.30 -2.51
C ALA A 128 -4.74 -6.80 -2.34
N ALA A 129 -3.63 -7.13 -1.68
CA ALA A 129 -3.29 -8.53 -1.39
C ALA A 129 -4.28 -9.19 -0.43
N LEU A 130 -4.75 -8.47 0.59
CA LEU A 130 -5.78 -8.96 1.52
C LEU A 130 -7.12 -9.19 0.82
N GLU A 131 -7.56 -8.26 -0.02
CA GLU A 131 -8.78 -8.39 -0.83
C GLU A 131 -8.72 -9.62 -1.75
N GLU A 132 -7.58 -9.88 -2.37
CA GLU A 132 -7.37 -11.07 -3.19
C GLU A 132 -7.49 -12.35 -2.36
N VAL A 133 -6.85 -12.39 -1.19
CA VAL A 133 -6.92 -13.53 -0.27
C VAL A 133 -8.36 -13.76 0.19
N GLU A 134 -9.10 -12.71 0.51
CA GLU A 134 -10.51 -12.80 0.86
C GLU A 134 -11.37 -13.31 -0.29
N ARG A 135 -11.14 -12.84 -1.51
CA ARG A 135 -11.84 -13.29 -2.71
C ARG A 135 -11.64 -14.78 -2.94
N ILE A 136 -10.38 -15.24 -2.87
CA ILE A 136 -10.04 -16.66 -3.00
C ILE A 136 -10.71 -17.48 -1.90
N ARG A 137 -10.66 -16.99 -0.65
CA ARG A 137 -11.32 -17.65 0.49
C ARG A 137 -12.82 -17.79 0.27
N LYS A 138 -13.52 -16.70 -0.10
CA LYS A 138 -14.97 -16.71 -0.37
C LYS A 138 -15.32 -17.66 -1.52
N ALA A 139 -14.60 -17.58 -2.63
CA ALA A 139 -14.80 -18.47 -3.77
C ALA A 139 -14.63 -19.95 -3.40
N ARG A 140 -13.63 -20.28 -2.57
CA ARG A 140 -13.42 -21.63 -2.06
C ARG A 140 -14.59 -22.11 -1.20
N TYR A 141 -15.08 -21.29 -0.27
CA TYR A 141 -16.24 -21.63 0.56
C TYR A 141 -17.51 -21.84 -0.27
N GLU A 142 -17.76 -20.98 -1.24
CA GLU A 142 -18.91 -21.12 -2.13
C GLU A 142 -18.82 -22.39 -2.97
N ALA A 143 -17.64 -22.73 -3.49
CA ALA A 143 -17.43 -23.96 -4.24
C ALA A 143 -17.75 -25.20 -3.39
N ILE A 144 -17.28 -25.23 -2.14
CA ILE A 144 -17.58 -26.32 -1.20
C ILE A 144 -19.08 -26.42 -0.95
N ARG A 145 -19.75 -25.31 -0.64
CA ARG A 145 -21.20 -25.30 -0.38
C ARG A 145 -22.02 -25.78 -1.58
N ARG A 146 -21.66 -25.34 -2.79
CA ARG A 146 -22.35 -25.78 -4.03
C ARG A 146 -22.17 -27.27 -4.26
N GLU A 147 -20.98 -27.78 -4.00
CA GLU A 147 -20.67 -29.19 -4.13
C GLU A 147 -21.43 -30.04 -3.10
N GLU A 148 -21.46 -29.61 -1.84
CA GLU A 148 -22.26 -30.25 -0.79
C GLU A 148 -23.74 -30.32 -1.18
N ALA A 149 -24.32 -29.20 -1.65
CA ALA A 149 -25.71 -29.17 -2.10
C ALA A 149 -25.97 -30.12 -3.30
N ARG A 150 -25.01 -30.22 -4.23
CA ARG A 150 -25.09 -31.14 -5.36
C ARG A 150 -25.09 -32.59 -4.89
N VAL A 151 -24.16 -32.97 -4.02
CA VAL A 151 -24.03 -34.32 -3.48
C VAL A 151 -25.29 -34.71 -2.68
N LEU A 152 -25.79 -33.82 -1.82
CA LEU A 152 -27.04 -34.07 -1.08
C LEU A 152 -28.24 -34.28 -2.00
N ARG A 153 -28.34 -33.49 -3.08
CA ARG A 153 -29.38 -33.66 -4.09
C ARG A 153 -29.26 -35.00 -4.83
N GLU A 154 -28.05 -35.37 -5.22
CA GLU A 154 -27.79 -36.65 -5.88
C GLU A 154 -28.13 -37.84 -4.97
N GLN A 155 -27.72 -37.77 -3.70
CA GLN A 155 -28.08 -38.77 -2.69
C GLN A 155 -29.60 -38.86 -2.48
N ALA A 156 -30.30 -37.73 -2.43
CA ALA A 156 -31.76 -37.71 -2.30
C ALA A 156 -32.46 -38.35 -3.51
N LEU A 157 -31.94 -38.15 -4.73
CA LEU A 157 -32.46 -38.79 -5.93
C LEU A 157 -32.14 -40.30 -6.01
N ALA A 158 -31.03 -40.73 -5.40
CA ALA A 158 -30.64 -42.14 -5.34
C ALA A 158 -31.29 -42.90 -4.18
N ALA A 159 -31.91 -42.20 -3.21
CA ALA A 159 -32.60 -42.82 -2.09
C ALA A 159 -33.90 -43.50 -2.57
N PRO A 160 -34.20 -44.73 -2.10
CA PRO A 160 -35.48 -45.37 -2.40
C PRO A 160 -36.63 -44.54 -1.82
N GLU A 161 -37.70 -44.35 -2.61
CA GLU A 161 -38.93 -43.68 -2.16
C GLU A 161 -39.65 -44.55 -1.11
N GLU A 162 -39.26 -44.43 0.15
CA GLU A 162 -40.06 -44.95 1.25
C GLU A 162 -41.27 -44.04 1.47
N PRO A 163 -42.49 -44.59 1.67
CA PRO A 163 -43.67 -43.79 1.92
C PRO A 163 -43.47 -42.95 3.18
N ILE A 164 -43.57 -41.64 3.04
CA ILE A 164 -43.44 -40.67 4.13
C ILE A 164 -44.52 -40.99 5.16
N LYS A 165 -44.14 -41.64 6.26
CA LYS A 165 -45.03 -41.79 7.41
C LYS A 165 -45.25 -40.38 7.96
N PRO A 166 -46.50 -39.95 8.22
CA PRO A 166 -46.75 -38.65 8.82
C PRO A 166 -45.92 -38.54 10.10
N ALA A 167 -45.25 -37.39 10.27
CA ALA A 167 -44.48 -37.13 11.48
C ALA A 167 -45.38 -37.43 12.70
N PRO A 168 -44.87 -38.15 13.72
CA PRO A 168 -45.64 -38.33 14.94
C PRO A 168 -46.06 -36.95 15.42
N ALA A 169 -47.35 -36.79 15.75
CA ALA A 169 -47.88 -35.55 16.28
C ALA A 169 -46.93 -35.09 17.40
N THR A 170 -46.38 -33.89 17.27
CA THR A 170 -45.62 -33.25 18.35
C THR A 170 -46.48 -33.35 19.61
N PRO A 171 -45.99 -33.92 20.72
CA PRO A 171 -46.72 -33.92 21.98
C PRO A 171 -47.18 -32.50 22.26
N ALA A 172 -48.43 -32.34 22.69
CA ALA A 172 -48.92 -31.04 23.11
C ALA A 172 -47.91 -30.44 24.10
N GLU A 173 -47.64 -29.14 23.99
CA GLU A 173 -46.61 -28.43 24.75
C GLU A 173 -46.71 -28.62 26.28
N ALA A 174 -47.92 -28.99 26.75
CA ALA A 174 -48.22 -29.39 28.12
C ALA A 174 -47.54 -30.68 28.62
N ASP A 175 -47.14 -31.59 27.73
CA ASP A 175 -46.48 -32.86 28.07
C ASP A 175 -44.95 -32.83 27.85
N ASN A 176 -44.39 -31.66 27.51
CA ASN A 176 -42.95 -31.52 27.34
C ASN A 176 -42.27 -31.22 28.70
N PRO A 177 -41.51 -32.16 29.28
CA PRO A 177 -40.85 -31.94 30.58
C PRO A 177 -39.72 -30.89 30.54
N PHE A 178 -39.40 -30.36 29.35
CA PHE A 178 -38.46 -29.27 29.14
C PHE A 178 -39.13 -27.95 28.73
N ALA A 179 -40.47 -27.90 28.65
CA ALA A 179 -41.18 -26.65 28.42
C ALA A 179 -41.12 -25.78 29.67
N VAL A 180 -40.55 -24.59 29.54
CA VAL A 180 -40.66 -23.53 30.54
C VAL A 180 -41.99 -22.83 30.28
N PRO A 181 -42.87 -22.64 31.29
CA PRO A 181 -44.12 -21.90 31.12
C PRO A 181 -43.83 -20.53 30.49
N GLU A 182 -44.63 -20.10 29.49
CA GLU A 182 -44.40 -18.83 28.78
C GLU A 182 -44.31 -17.61 29.72
N GLU A 183 -44.98 -17.66 30.86
CA GLU A 183 -44.94 -16.60 31.89
C GLU A 183 -43.58 -16.49 32.60
N GLU A 184 -42.77 -17.54 32.60
CA GLU A 184 -41.42 -17.58 33.19
C GLU A 184 -40.32 -17.47 32.15
N ASN A 185 -40.65 -17.34 30.86
CA ASN A 185 -39.67 -17.20 29.80
C ASN A 185 -39.25 -15.73 29.62
N PRO A 186 -38.06 -15.31 30.11
CA PRO A 186 -37.61 -13.92 29.99
C PRO A 186 -37.31 -13.48 28.55
N PHE A 187 -37.42 -14.39 27.58
CA PHE A 187 -37.24 -14.14 26.15
C PHE A 187 -38.54 -14.24 25.33
N ALA A 188 -39.71 -14.39 25.97
CA ALA A 188 -40.99 -14.38 25.28
C ALA A 188 -41.26 -12.97 24.71
N VAL A 189 -41.14 -12.83 23.39
CA VAL A 189 -41.53 -11.60 22.68
C VAL A 189 -43.04 -11.67 22.43
N PRO A 190 -43.86 -10.72 22.92
CA PRO A 190 -45.29 -10.77 22.69
C PRO A 190 -45.61 -10.63 21.19
N GLU A 191 -46.32 -11.61 20.63
CA GLU A 191 -46.78 -11.56 19.25
C GLU A 191 -47.79 -10.41 19.05
N LYS A 192 -47.33 -9.31 18.44
CA LYS A 192 -48.24 -8.31 17.87
C LYS A 192 -48.84 -8.86 16.57
N LYS A 193 -50.16 -9.06 16.56
CA LYS A 193 -50.96 -9.30 15.35
C LYS A 193 -50.61 -8.29 14.24
N PRO A 194 -50.61 -8.70 12.94
CA PRO A 194 -50.30 -7.78 11.86
C PRO A 194 -51.45 -6.78 11.69
N ALA A 195 -51.19 -5.51 11.97
CA ALA A 195 -52.10 -4.42 11.65
C ALA A 195 -52.10 -4.16 10.12
N ALA A 196 -53.29 -3.97 9.57
CA ALA A 196 -53.52 -3.63 8.17
C ALA A 196 -52.77 -2.34 7.76
N GLN A 197 -52.17 -2.35 6.57
CA GLN A 197 -51.51 -1.18 5.98
C GLN A 197 -52.54 -0.11 5.58
N PRO A 198 -52.34 1.18 5.89
CA PRO A 198 -52.97 2.27 5.18
C PRO A 198 -52.02 2.94 4.17
N ASP A 199 -52.64 3.59 3.19
CA ASP A 199 -52.14 4.10 1.91
C ASP A 199 -50.99 5.12 1.91
N LYS A 200 -50.43 5.33 0.70
CA LYS A 200 -49.18 6.03 0.35
C LYS A 200 -49.21 7.58 0.47
N LYS A 201 -48.14 8.14 1.10
CA LYS A 201 -47.31 9.38 0.85
C LYS A 201 -48.00 10.76 0.60
N PRO A 202 -47.34 11.93 0.89
CA PRO A 202 -45.92 12.25 0.66
C PRO A 202 -45.13 12.90 1.82
N ALA A 203 -43.81 12.92 1.60
CA ALA A 203 -42.71 13.31 2.48
C ALA A 203 -42.80 14.72 3.10
N GLU A 204 -42.45 14.81 4.38
CA GLU A 204 -41.79 15.97 5.00
C GLU A 204 -40.44 15.51 5.56
N GLU A 205 -39.42 16.35 5.35
CA GLU A 205 -38.02 16.11 5.66
C GLU A 205 -37.77 16.09 7.19
N PRO A 206 -36.84 15.27 7.70
CA PRO A 206 -36.51 15.27 9.12
C PRO A 206 -35.60 16.46 9.47
N SER A 207 -36.12 17.42 10.25
CA SER A 207 -35.31 18.20 11.20
C SER A 207 -34.71 17.23 12.23
N GLY A 208 -33.39 17.11 12.38
CA GLY A 208 -32.61 17.88 13.36
C GLY A 208 -33.23 17.73 14.76
N GLU A 209 -32.69 17.03 15.74
CA GLU A 209 -31.32 16.87 16.26
C GLU A 209 -31.34 15.53 17.05
N ASP A 210 -30.33 14.66 16.98
CA ASP A 210 -29.32 14.54 18.04
C ASP A 210 -28.24 13.56 17.56
N ASN A 211 -27.03 14.06 17.30
CA ASN A 211 -25.86 13.24 17.04
C ASN A 211 -24.83 13.48 18.15
N PRO A 212 -24.59 12.53 19.08
CA PRO A 212 -23.81 12.79 20.29
C PRO A 212 -22.29 12.83 20.10
N PHE A 213 -21.80 12.97 18.86
CA PHE A 213 -20.36 12.96 18.55
C PHE A 213 -19.92 13.94 17.43
N ALA A 214 -20.64 15.04 17.22
CA ALA A 214 -20.17 16.09 16.32
C ALA A 214 -19.39 17.17 17.08
N ASP A 215 -18.06 17.12 17.01
CA ASP A 215 -17.19 18.25 17.35
C ASP A 215 -17.36 19.35 16.28
N GLU A 216 -17.81 20.52 16.72
CA GLU A 216 -17.95 21.72 15.91
C GLU A 216 -16.59 22.42 15.81
N ALA A 217 -15.97 22.32 14.63
CA ALA A 217 -15.02 23.30 14.16
C ALA A 217 -15.78 24.41 13.43
N GLU A 218 -15.23 25.64 13.52
CA GLU A 218 -15.42 26.82 12.66
C GLU A 218 -16.39 27.91 13.18
N LYS A 219 -16.16 29.23 13.12
CA LYS A 219 -15.11 30.07 12.49
C LYS A 219 -15.28 31.54 12.96
N LYS A 220 -14.12 32.22 13.08
CA LYS A 220 -13.80 33.65 12.82
C LYS A 220 -14.39 34.81 13.66
N PRO A 221 -13.57 35.86 13.93
CA PRO A 221 -13.92 37.01 14.75
C PRO A 221 -14.35 38.24 13.92
N ALA A 222 -15.11 39.15 14.55
CA ALA A 222 -15.32 40.52 14.09
C ALA A 222 -15.13 41.51 15.25
N ASP A 223 -14.31 42.53 14.96
CA ASP A 223 -14.33 43.92 15.41
C ASP A 223 -14.13 44.31 16.89
N GLY A 224 -12.96 44.92 17.13
CA GLY A 224 -12.91 46.36 17.43
C GLY A 224 -13.05 46.82 18.88
N GLU A 225 -11.90 47.11 19.52
CA GLU A 225 -11.55 48.38 20.21
C GLU A 225 -10.58 48.11 21.38
N GLY A 226 -9.45 48.84 21.42
CA GLY A 226 -8.56 48.81 22.59
C GLY A 226 -7.08 49.06 22.30
N LYS A 227 -6.77 50.27 21.85
CA LYS A 227 -5.42 50.85 21.69
C LYS A 227 -4.56 50.69 22.96
N LYS A 228 -3.30 50.28 22.82
CA LYS A 228 -2.14 50.83 23.59
C LYS A 228 -0.82 50.35 22.98
N ASP A 229 -0.01 51.36 22.66
CA ASP A 229 1.35 51.32 22.19
C ASP A 229 2.27 50.58 23.19
N ASP A 230 3.20 49.74 22.71
CA ASP A 230 4.61 49.87 23.09
C ASP A 230 5.54 48.97 22.27
N LYS A 231 6.63 49.61 21.86
CA LYS A 231 7.69 49.19 20.93
C LYS A 231 8.72 48.31 21.67
N PRO A 232 9.23 47.20 21.11
CA PRO A 232 10.37 46.51 21.71
C PRO A 232 11.67 47.24 21.34
N ALA A 233 12.36 47.72 22.37
CA ALA A 233 13.66 48.37 22.27
C ALA A 233 14.79 47.35 22.07
N GLU A 234 15.74 47.76 21.24
CA GLU A 234 17.07 47.19 21.03
C GLU A 234 17.82 46.96 22.35
N LYS A 235 18.57 45.85 22.43
CA LYS A 235 19.84 45.82 23.16
C LYS A 235 20.91 45.14 22.31
N LYS A 236 21.92 45.94 21.97
CA LYS A 236 23.20 45.55 21.39
C LYS A 236 23.98 44.60 22.33
N PRO A 237 24.84 43.72 21.78
CA PRO A 237 25.97 43.15 22.51
C PRO A 237 27.14 44.14 22.56
N ALA A 238 27.92 44.06 23.65
CA ALA A 238 29.11 44.86 23.91
C ALA A 238 30.39 44.20 23.38
N ASP A 239 31.40 45.05 23.20
CA ASP A 239 32.62 44.91 22.43
C ASP A 239 33.70 43.95 22.97
N GLY A 240 34.58 43.53 22.06
CA GLY A 240 35.88 42.94 22.34
C GLY A 240 36.74 42.82 21.07
N GLU A 241 37.65 43.78 20.91
CA GLU A 241 38.65 43.99 19.84
C GLU A 241 39.55 42.76 19.55
N GLY A 242 40.21 42.55 18.40
CA GLY A 242 40.34 43.35 17.19
C GLY A 242 41.33 42.74 16.16
N LYS A 243 41.56 43.54 15.10
CA LYS A 243 42.58 43.49 14.02
C LYS A 243 42.55 42.32 13.02
N LYS A 244 42.11 42.55 11.77
CA LYS A 244 42.77 43.20 10.61
C LYS A 244 43.74 42.25 9.91
N ASP A 245 43.42 41.88 8.67
CA ASP A 245 44.34 42.05 7.52
C ASP A 245 43.57 42.00 6.20
N ASP A 246 44.06 42.82 5.28
CA ASP A 246 43.42 43.39 4.11
C ASP A 246 43.26 42.42 2.93
N LYS A 247 42.18 42.60 2.16
CA LYS A 247 42.08 42.25 0.73
C LYS A 247 41.54 43.50 0.03
N PRO A 248 42.14 43.94 -1.09
CA PRO A 248 41.42 43.90 -2.38
C PRO A 248 42.43 43.73 -3.55
N ALA A 249 42.13 43.60 -4.85
CA ALA A 249 40.96 43.71 -5.72
C ALA A 249 41.29 42.84 -6.97
N GLU A 250 40.29 42.24 -7.63
CA GLU A 250 39.82 42.60 -8.99
C GLU A 250 40.82 42.47 -10.15
N GLU A 251 40.52 41.58 -11.11
CA GLU A 251 40.40 41.97 -12.51
C GLU A 251 39.74 40.85 -13.36
N LYS A 252 38.56 41.16 -13.92
CA LYS A 252 38.09 40.72 -15.24
C LYS A 252 37.70 42.03 -15.95
N PRO A 253 37.99 42.20 -17.25
CA PRO A 253 36.95 41.82 -18.23
C PRO A 253 37.51 41.43 -19.62
N ALA A 254 36.76 40.63 -20.38
CA ALA A 254 36.65 40.80 -21.83
C ALA A 254 35.50 39.96 -22.40
N GLU A 255 34.57 40.71 -22.95
CA GLU A 255 33.38 40.41 -23.71
C GLU A 255 33.71 39.94 -25.14
N LYS A 256 32.96 38.97 -25.69
CA LYS A 256 32.65 38.84 -27.14
C LYS A 256 31.66 37.70 -27.42
N LYS A 257 30.47 38.08 -27.88
CA LYS A 257 29.58 37.37 -28.83
C LYS A 257 29.16 38.46 -29.86
N PRO A 258 28.57 38.16 -31.05
CA PRO A 258 27.94 36.90 -31.46
C PRO A 258 28.36 36.41 -32.87
N ALA A 259 28.01 35.17 -33.20
CA ALA A 259 27.89 34.73 -34.58
C ALA A 259 26.67 33.80 -34.70
N ASP A 260 25.85 34.10 -35.70
CA ASP A 260 24.66 33.40 -36.15
C ASP A 260 24.87 31.89 -36.32
N GLU A 261 23.93 31.08 -35.82
CA GLU A 261 23.62 29.83 -36.51
C GLU A 261 22.15 29.44 -36.35
N LYS A 262 21.63 28.89 -37.44
CA LYS A 262 20.24 28.86 -37.86
C LYS A 262 19.37 27.92 -37.02
N LYS A 263 18.09 28.29 -36.94
CA LYS A 263 16.96 27.42 -36.65
C LYS A 263 16.99 26.19 -37.57
N ASP A 264 16.85 25.01 -37.00
CA ASP A 264 16.12 23.90 -37.60
C ASP A 264 15.34 23.19 -36.48
N GLN A 265 14.03 23.35 -36.54
CA GLN A 265 13.03 22.80 -35.64
C GLN A 265 12.24 21.78 -36.48
N PRO A 266 12.20 20.48 -36.14
CA PRO A 266 11.39 19.55 -36.90
C PRO A 266 9.90 19.71 -36.55
N ASP A 267 9.09 19.79 -37.60
CA ASP A 267 7.64 20.02 -37.60
C ASP A 267 6.88 19.05 -36.69
N ASP A 268 6.04 19.61 -35.80
CA ASP A 268 5.02 18.86 -35.06
C ASP A 268 3.75 18.76 -35.92
N PRO A 269 3.33 17.55 -36.36
CA PRO A 269 2.22 17.38 -37.29
C PRO A 269 0.82 17.54 -36.68
N PHE A 270 0.67 17.94 -35.41
CA PHE A 270 -0.65 17.96 -34.73
C PHE A 270 -1.06 19.29 -34.07
N ALA A 271 -0.41 20.42 -34.35
CA ALA A 271 -0.85 21.71 -33.85
C ALA A 271 -1.98 22.31 -34.73
N PHE A 272 -3.25 22.07 -34.34
CA PHE A 272 -4.42 22.78 -34.87
C PHE A 272 -4.62 24.12 -34.16
N ALA A 273 -4.88 25.17 -34.94
CA ALA A 273 -5.36 26.48 -34.52
C ALA A 273 -6.40 26.96 -35.55
N PRO A 274 -7.18 28.03 -35.29
CA PRO A 274 -7.29 28.84 -34.07
C PRO A 274 -8.57 28.61 -33.25
#